data_AF-A0A0V8QE79-F1
#
_entry.id   AF-A0A0V8QE79-F1
#
_cell.length_a   1.000
_cell.length_b   1.000
_cell.length_c   1.000
_cell.angle_alpha   90.00
_cell.angle_beta   90.00
_cell.angle_gamma   90.00
#
_symmetry.space_group_name_H-M   'P 1'
#
loop_
_entity.id
_entity.type
_entity.pdbx_description
1 polymer ?
#
loop_
_entity_poly.entity_id
_entity_poly.type
_entity_poly.pdbx_seq_one_letter_code
_entity_poly.pdbx_strand_id
1 'polypeptide(L)'
;MKQINDIEEKKRIIAFYKCIYNKHPQNILCNSRIYDVWLRLWRKDFEVDGKCLKMWHQKFVESVAKHKHHAEPPAYYTEYNDLINSVTDFANANYNIKASQKENQQHCKEMLKEYRINCEKELNSLIEKINKEDLSVVHSNPNDFMKLAKYILKQNDTVLFKGNFDEMKEFILEMEKNQ
;
A
#
# COMPACT_ATOMS: atom_id res chain seq x y z
N MET A 1 5.26 12.86 -9.37
CA MET A 1 5.26 12.38 -7.97
C MET A 1 6.48 11.50 -7.68
N LYS A 2 6.96 11.43 -6.43
CA LYS A 2 7.91 10.38 -6.01
C LYS A 2 7.22 9.02 -6.16
N GLN A 3 7.84 8.03 -6.78
CA GLN A 3 7.23 6.70 -6.91
C GLN A 3 6.89 6.15 -5.52
N ILE A 4 5.60 5.90 -5.29
CA ILE A 4 5.10 5.28 -4.06
C ILE A 4 5.02 3.78 -4.34
N ASN A 5 5.83 3.00 -3.64
CA ASN A 5 5.87 1.55 -3.81
C ASN A 5 4.73 0.86 -3.03
N ASP A 6 4.38 -0.34 -3.48
CA ASP A 6 3.42 -1.29 -2.91
C ASP A 6 2.02 -0.69 -2.68
N ILE A 7 1.58 0.21 -3.57
CA ILE A 7 0.29 0.93 -3.43
C ILE A 7 -0.87 -0.04 -3.19
N GLU A 8 -0.90 -1.16 -3.93
CA GLU A 8 -1.97 -2.15 -3.83
C GLU A 8 -1.99 -2.90 -2.50
N GLU A 9 -0.83 -3.18 -1.90
CA GLU A 9 -0.76 -3.74 -0.57
C GLU A 9 -1.16 -2.70 0.49
N LYS A 10 -0.64 -1.46 0.37
CA LYS A 10 -0.97 -0.34 1.27
C LYS A 10 -2.47 -0.06 1.30
N LYS A 11 -3.15 -0.08 0.16
CA LYS A 11 -4.62 0.02 0.03
C LYS A 11 -5.34 -1.01 0.91
N ARG A 12 -4.94 -2.28 0.79
CA ARG A 12 -5.55 -3.41 1.52
C ARG A 12 -5.26 -3.34 3.02
N ILE A 13 -4.04 -2.98 3.41
CA ILE A 13 -3.67 -2.77 4.82
C ILE A 13 -4.50 -1.64 5.44
N ILE A 14 -4.70 -0.53 4.73
CA ILE A 14 -5.53 0.58 5.23
C ILE A 14 -6.99 0.13 5.38
N ALA A 15 -7.56 -0.58 4.39
CA ALA A 15 -8.90 -1.12 4.50
C ALA A 15 -9.04 -2.04 5.74
N PHE A 16 -8.09 -2.96 5.92
CA PHE A 16 -8.04 -3.83 7.09
C PHE A 16 -7.93 -3.07 8.42
N TYR A 17 -7.06 -2.07 8.50
CA TYR A 17 -6.93 -1.19 9.67
C TYR A 17 -8.26 -0.51 10.01
N LYS A 18 -8.95 0.01 8.99
CA LYS A 18 -10.23 0.68 9.17
C LYS A 18 -11.31 -0.26 9.68
N CYS A 19 -11.31 -1.53 9.27
CA CYS A 19 -12.20 -2.55 9.84
C CYS A 19 -11.91 -2.85 11.32
N ILE A 20 -10.64 -2.82 11.74
CA ILE A 20 -10.27 -3.07 13.14
C ILE A 20 -10.64 -1.89 14.05
N TYR A 21 -10.32 -0.67 13.62
CA TYR A 21 -10.28 0.46 14.55
C TYR A 21 -11.44 1.44 14.38
N ASN A 22 -12.32 1.28 13.39
CA ASN A 22 -13.40 2.23 13.20
C ASN A 22 -14.65 1.89 14.03
N LYS A 23 -15.00 2.81 14.92
CA LYS A 23 -16.21 2.76 15.76
C LYS A 23 -17.46 3.31 15.07
N HIS A 24 -17.30 3.96 13.91
CA HIS A 24 -18.41 4.57 13.15
C HIS A 24 -18.41 4.07 11.70
N PRO A 25 -19.16 2.99 11.40
CA PRO A 25 -19.25 2.38 10.07
C PRO A 25 -19.66 3.36 8.97
N GLN A 26 -20.60 4.26 9.27
CA GLN A 26 -21.07 5.31 8.36
C GLN A 26 -19.98 6.33 7.96
N ASN A 27 -18.83 6.35 8.64
CA ASN A 27 -17.74 7.32 8.46
C ASN A 27 -16.42 6.66 8.01
N ILE A 28 -16.44 5.40 7.55
CA ILE A 28 -15.18 4.68 7.29
C ILE A 28 -14.31 5.42 6.25
N LEU A 29 -14.88 6.10 5.26
CA LEU A 29 -14.15 6.27 4.00
C LEU A 29 -14.38 7.62 3.37
N CYS A 30 -13.88 8.62 4.06
CA CYS A 30 -13.63 9.90 3.46
C CYS A 30 -12.12 10.12 3.43
N ASN A 31 -11.62 10.84 2.42
CA ASN A 31 -10.21 10.90 2.10
C ASN A 31 -9.35 11.33 3.29
N SER A 32 -9.78 12.30 4.11
CA SER A 32 -9.04 12.71 5.31
C SER A 32 -8.78 11.56 6.29
N ARG A 33 -9.74 10.66 6.48
CA ARG A 33 -9.59 9.52 7.39
C ARG A 33 -8.66 8.45 6.83
N ILE A 34 -8.71 8.21 5.52
CA ILE A 34 -7.77 7.32 4.84
C ILE A 34 -6.36 7.89 4.89
N TYR A 35 -6.24 9.18 4.62
CA TYR A 35 -4.99 9.92 4.66
C TYR A 35 -4.35 9.89 6.05
N ASP A 36 -5.13 10.10 7.12
CA ASP A 36 -4.64 10.00 8.50
C ASP A 36 -4.03 8.63 8.81
N VAL A 37 -4.62 7.54 8.32
CA VAL A 37 -4.08 6.18 8.50
C VAL A 37 -2.81 6.02 7.68
N TRP A 38 -2.81 6.46 6.42
CA TRP A 38 -1.62 6.39 5.57
C TRP A 38 -0.44 7.12 6.20
N LEU A 39 -0.65 8.33 6.73
CA LEU A 39 0.41 9.08 7.39
C LEU A 39 0.99 8.38 8.61
N ARG A 40 0.18 7.63 9.36
CA ARG A 40 0.67 6.86 10.52
C ARG A 40 1.60 5.72 10.11
N LEU A 41 1.35 5.11 8.96
CA LEU A 41 2.10 3.94 8.49
C LEU A 41 3.26 4.33 7.57
N TRP A 42 3.05 5.29 6.67
CA TRP A 42 3.94 5.67 5.58
C TRP A 42 3.96 7.18 5.31
N ARG A 43 4.18 8.00 6.34
CA ARG A 43 4.27 9.48 6.24
C ARG A 43 5.13 9.96 5.07
N LYS A 44 6.25 9.26 4.81
CA LYS A 44 7.25 9.62 3.78
C LYS A 44 6.70 9.60 2.35
N ASP A 45 5.58 8.90 2.09
CA ASP A 45 4.96 8.84 0.76
C ASP A 45 4.37 10.19 0.35
N PHE A 46 3.94 10.99 1.33
CA PHE A 46 3.33 12.30 1.13
C PHE A 46 4.25 13.45 1.55
N GLU A 47 5.55 13.20 1.67
CA GLU A 47 6.53 14.23 1.98
C GLU A 47 7.13 14.82 0.69
N VAL A 48 6.96 16.13 0.51
CA VAL A 48 7.50 16.91 -0.61
C VAL A 48 8.33 18.04 0.00
N ASP A 49 9.60 18.16 -0.39
CA ASP A 49 10.55 19.16 0.12
C ASP A 49 10.64 19.21 1.65
N GLY A 50 10.68 18.03 2.29
CA GLY A 50 10.77 17.88 3.75
C GLY A 50 9.46 18.21 4.49
N LYS A 51 8.37 18.50 3.78
CA LYS A 51 7.05 18.82 4.36
C LYS A 51 6.01 17.82 3.89
N CYS A 52 5.25 17.30 4.84
CA CYS A 52 4.10 16.46 4.51
C CYS A 52 3.00 17.32 3.89
N LEU A 53 2.39 16.83 2.81
CA LEU A 53 1.20 17.41 2.22
C LEU A 53 0.10 17.55 3.30
N LYS A 54 -0.83 18.48 3.09
CA LYS A 54 -1.95 18.69 4.02
C LYS A 54 -3.23 18.37 3.30
N MET A 55 -4.09 17.60 3.93
CA MET A 55 -5.44 17.36 3.43
C MET A 55 -6.43 18.20 4.23
N TRP A 56 -7.34 18.87 3.52
CA TRP A 56 -8.49 19.51 4.12
C TRP A 56 -9.78 18.93 3.52
N HIS A 57 -10.64 18.39 4.39
CA HIS A 57 -11.79 17.57 4.02
C HIS A 57 -11.46 16.41 3.06
N GLN A 58 -11.66 16.61 1.76
CA GLN A 58 -11.50 15.58 0.73
C GLN A 58 -10.32 15.82 -0.23
N LYS A 59 -9.58 16.93 -0.07
CA LYS A 59 -8.55 17.34 -1.04
C LYS A 59 -7.27 17.81 -0.38
N PHE A 60 -6.14 17.59 -1.06
CA PHE A 60 -4.87 18.21 -0.69
C PHE A 60 -4.91 19.73 -0.88
N VAL A 61 -4.34 20.46 0.08
CA VAL A 61 -4.27 21.93 0.10
C VAL A 61 -2.88 22.39 0.58
N GLU A 62 -2.38 23.52 0.09
CA GLU A 62 -1.13 24.09 0.61
C GLU A 62 -1.30 24.57 2.07
N SER A 63 -2.44 25.22 2.31
CA SER A 63 -2.89 25.61 3.64
C SER A 63 -4.41 25.79 3.64
N VAL A 64 -5.03 25.63 4.82
CA VAL A 64 -6.47 25.87 4.98
C VAL A 64 -6.84 27.32 4.63
N ALA A 65 -5.98 28.29 4.97
CA ALA A 65 -6.21 29.70 4.65
C ALA A 65 -6.20 29.96 3.14
N LYS A 66 -5.17 29.50 2.42
CA LYS A 66 -5.09 29.64 0.95
C LYS A 66 -6.26 28.96 0.23
N HIS A 67 -6.68 27.78 0.71
CA HIS A 67 -7.84 27.09 0.14
C HIS A 67 -9.15 27.86 0.36
N LYS A 68 -9.36 28.47 1.54
CA LYS A 68 -10.51 29.35 1.80
C LYS A 68 -10.54 30.59 0.90
N HIS A 69 -9.40 31.01 0.38
CA HIS A 69 -9.28 32.11 -0.59
C HIS A 69 -9.24 31.64 -2.04
N HIS A 70 -9.67 30.40 -2.32
CA HIS A 70 -9.73 29.82 -3.68
C HIS A 70 -8.39 29.79 -4.43
N ALA A 71 -7.27 29.81 -3.72
CA ALA A 71 -5.98 29.58 -4.36
C ALA A 71 -5.90 28.13 -4.84
N GLU A 72 -5.59 27.94 -6.11
CA GLU A 72 -5.44 26.62 -6.69
C GLU A 72 -4.19 25.93 -6.12
N PRO A 73 -4.31 24.66 -5.70
CA PRO A 73 -3.14 23.89 -5.29
C PRO A 73 -2.24 23.60 -6.50
N PRO A 74 -0.96 23.29 -6.27
CA PRO A 74 -0.05 22.88 -7.34
C PRO A 74 -0.57 21.67 -8.13
N ALA A 75 -0.31 21.62 -9.43
CA ALA A 75 -0.83 20.58 -10.32
C ALA A 75 -0.49 19.14 -9.87
N TYR A 76 0.67 18.93 -9.26
CA TYR A 76 1.09 17.61 -8.77
C TYR A 76 0.20 17.07 -7.62
N TYR A 77 -0.62 17.92 -6.99
CA TYR A 77 -1.60 17.47 -5.99
C TYR A 77 -2.68 16.58 -6.58
N THR A 78 -2.96 16.69 -7.89
CA THR A 78 -3.93 15.84 -8.59
C THR A 78 -3.56 14.37 -8.46
N GLU A 79 -2.30 14.01 -8.72
CA GLU A 79 -1.80 12.63 -8.59
C GLU A 79 -2.01 12.08 -7.17
N TYR A 80 -1.73 12.90 -6.15
CA TYR A 80 -1.94 12.50 -4.76
C TYR A 80 -3.42 12.39 -4.39
N ASN A 81 -4.28 13.29 -4.89
CA ASN A 81 -5.72 13.21 -4.70
C ASN A 81 -6.27 11.93 -5.34
N ASP A 82 -5.87 11.61 -6.56
CA ASP A 82 -6.30 10.41 -7.28
C ASP A 82 -5.87 9.14 -6.56
N LEU A 83 -4.64 9.12 -6.02
CA LEU A 83 -4.18 8.04 -5.16
C LEU A 83 -5.12 7.87 -3.95
N ILE A 84 -5.35 8.92 -3.17
CA ILE A 84 -6.20 8.79 -1.97
C ILE A 84 -7.65 8.43 -2.33
N ASN A 85 -8.20 9.01 -3.40
CA ASN A 85 -9.52 8.63 -3.93
C ASN A 85 -9.58 7.13 -4.21
N SER A 86 -8.59 6.59 -4.93
CA SER A 86 -8.56 5.16 -5.26
C SER A 86 -8.53 4.25 -4.02
N VAL A 87 -7.92 4.72 -2.92
CA VAL A 87 -7.80 3.98 -1.66
C VAL A 87 -9.10 4.04 -0.88
N THR A 88 -9.71 5.22 -0.84
CA THR A 88 -11.03 5.46 -0.26
C THR A 88 -12.09 4.61 -0.98
N ASP A 89 -12.10 4.64 -2.31
CA ASP A 89 -13.03 3.87 -3.15
C ASP A 89 -12.83 2.37 -2.97
N PHE A 90 -11.58 1.91 -2.97
CA PHE A 90 -11.26 0.50 -2.71
C PHE A 90 -11.83 0.05 -1.37
N ALA A 91 -11.56 0.79 -0.30
CA ALA A 91 -12.06 0.40 1.01
C ALA A 91 -13.60 0.51 1.08
N ASN A 92 -14.24 1.37 0.27
CA ASN A 92 -15.71 1.56 0.23
C ASN A 92 -16.39 0.38 -0.42
N ALA A 93 -15.82 -0.06 -1.54
CA ALA A 93 -16.29 -1.22 -2.28
C ALA A 93 -16.20 -2.51 -1.45
N ASN A 94 -15.24 -2.59 -0.53
CA ASN A 94 -14.96 -3.80 0.24
C ASN A 94 -15.44 -3.75 1.70
N TYR A 95 -16.17 -2.71 2.10
CA TYR A 95 -16.78 -2.63 3.43
C TYR A 95 -18.29 -2.87 3.34
N ASN A 96 -18.77 -3.89 4.03
CA ASN A 96 -20.19 -4.18 4.13
C ASN A 96 -20.79 -3.58 5.41
N ILE A 97 -21.58 -2.52 5.25
CA ILE A 97 -22.25 -1.83 6.37
C ILE A 97 -23.26 -2.71 7.12
N LYS A 98 -23.78 -3.76 6.48
CA LYS A 98 -24.73 -4.71 7.08
C LYS A 98 -24.02 -5.85 7.80
N ALA A 99 -22.72 -6.07 7.56
CA ALA A 99 -21.95 -7.09 8.23
C ALA A 99 -21.38 -6.57 9.56
N SER A 100 -21.15 -7.49 10.49
CA SER A 100 -20.47 -7.17 11.74
C SER A 100 -19.03 -6.70 11.50
N GLN A 101 -18.45 -6.05 12.51
CA GLN A 101 -17.05 -5.64 12.47
C GLN A 101 -16.11 -6.83 12.26
N LYS A 102 -16.39 -7.96 12.91
CA LYS A 102 -15.60 -9.19 12.82
C LYS A 102 -15.63 -9.78 11.42
N GLU A 103 -16.78 -9.78 10.76
CA GLU A 103 -16.93 -10.25 9.38
C GLU A 103 -16.16 -9.35 8.41
N ASN A 104 -16.31 -8.03 8.52
CA ASN A 104 -15.55 -7.08 7.69
C ASN A 104 -14.03 -7.22 7.91
N GLN A 105 -13.60 -7.39 9.16
CA GLN A 105 -12.20 -7.63 9.49
C GLN A 105 -11.68 -8.91 8.81
N GLN A 106 -12.43 -10.00 8.92
CA GLN A 106 -12.05 -11.28 8.33
C GLN A 106 -11.98 -11.19 6.80
N HIS A 107 -12.98 -10.57 6.17
CA HIS A 107 -13.00 -10.34 4.73
C HIS A 107 -11.77 -9.56 4.25
N CYS A 108 -11.47 -8.41 4.86
CA CYS A 108 -10.29 -7.64 4.48
C CYS A 108 -8.96 -8.38 4.76
N LYS A 109 -8.91 -9.18 5.82
CA LYS A 109 -7.76 -10.03 6.12
C LYS A 109 -7.53 -11.08 5.03
N GLU A 110 -8.59 -11.73 4.57
CA GLU A 110 -8.53 -12.73 3.50
C GLU A 110 -8.07 -12.11 2.18
N MET A 111 -8.62 -10.96 1.80
CA MET A 111 -8.15 -10.23 0.62
C MET A 111 -6.65 -9.88 0.68
N LEU A 112 -6.16 -9.45 1.85
CA LEU A 112 -4.74 -9.14 2.02
C LEU A 112 -3.86 -10.40 1.98
N LYS A 113 -4.32 -11.52 2.53
CA LYS A 113 -3.63 -12.82 2.41
C LYS A 113 -3.53 -13.26 0.96
N GLU A 114 -4.65 -13.24 0.24
CA GLU A 114 -4.71 -13.66 -1.16
C GLU A 114 -3.80 -12.80 -2.03
N TYR A 115 -3.81 -11.47 -1.84
CA TYR A 115 -2.91 -10.57 -2.54
C TYR A 115 -1.43 -10.95 -2.33
N ARG A 116 -1.02 -11.21 -1.08
CA ARG A 116 0.36 -11.60 -0.75
C ARG A 116 0.75 -12.95 -1.36
N ILE A 117 -0.16 -13.92 -1.38
CA ILE A 117 0.06 -15.21 -2.05
C ILE A 117 0.28 -14.99 -3.55
N ASN A 118 -0.50 -14.11 -4.17
CA ASN A 118 -0.36 -13.82 -5.59
C ASN A 118 0.95 -13.07 -5.89
N CYS A 119 1.39 -12.15 -5.02
CA CYS A 119 2.71 -11.54 -5.10
C CYS A 119 3.82 -12.59 -5.04
N GLU A 120 3.77 -13.54 -4.10
CA GLU A 120 4.77 -14.61 -3.99
C GLU A 120 4.81 -15.49 -5.25
N LYS A 121 3.64 -15.86 -5.79
CA LYS A 121 3.54 -16.58 -7.06
C LYS A 121 4.16 -15.80 -8.22
N GLU A 122 3.87 -14.51 -8.32
CA GLU A 122 4.43 -13.64 -9.36
C GLU A 122 5.95 -13.57 -9.27
N LEU A 123 6.50 -13.38 -8.06
CA LEU A 123 7.95 -13.36 -7.85
C LEU A 123 8.60 -14.70 -8.22
N ASN A 124 7.99 -15.83 -7.84
CA ASN A 124 8.49 -17.16 -8.22
C ASN A 124 8.46 -17.36 -9.74
N SER A 125 7.39 -16.95 -10.43
CA SER A 125 7.33 -17.02 -11.89
C SER A 125 8.35 -16.14 -12.60
N LEU A 126 8.81 -15.04 -11.98
CA LEU A 126 9.92 -14.25 -12.51
C LEU A 126 11.26 -14.96 -12.32
N ILE A 127 11.46 -15.61 -11.18
CA ILE A 127 12.68 -16.37 -10.88
C ILE A 127 12.86 -17.57 -11.81
N GLU A 128 11.78 -18.29 -12.10
CA GLU A 128 11.80 -19.43 -13.03
C GLU A 128 12.35 -19.05 -14.42
N LYS A 129 12.18 -17.80 -14.86
CA LYS A 129 12.68 -17.31 -16.16
C LYS A 129 14.19 -17.09 -16.18
N ILE A 130 14.79 -16.80 -15.03
CA ILE A 130 16.23 -16.52 -14.88
C ILE A 130 17.06 -17.81 -15.06
N ASN A 131 16.44 -19.00 -14.98
CA ASN A 131 17.08 -20.29 -15.23
C ASN A 131 18.41 -20.50 -14.47
N LYS A 132 18.49 -19.97 -13.24
CA LYS A 132 19.60 -20.23 -12.31
C LYS A 132 19.14 -21.27 -11.30
N GLU A 133 19.89 -22.36 -11.20
CA GLU A 133 19.66 -23.38 -10.17
C GLU A 133 19.68 -22.75 -8.77
N ASP A 134 18.78 -23.24 -7.90
CA ASP A 134 18.68 -22.94 -6.47
C ASP A 134 18.21 -21.54 -6.03
N LEU A 135 17.54 -20.76 -6.90
CA LEU A 135 16.85 -19.54 -6.48
C LEU A 135 15.48 -19.82 -5.85
N SER A 136 15.21 -19.19 -4.71
CA SER A 136 13.88 -19.26 -4.07
C SER A 136 13.51 -17.95 -3.37
N VAL A 137 12.23 -17.58 -3.42
CA VAL A 137 11.66 -16.49 -2.62
C VAL A 137 10.84 -17.06 -1.48
N VAL A 138 11.06 -16.49 -0.29
CA VAL A 138 10.30 -16.82 0.92
C VAL A 138 9.72 -15.56 1.55
N HIS A 139 8.46 -15.66 1.96
CA HIS A 139 7.77 -14.60 2.67
C HIS A 139 8.16 -14.59 4.17
N SER A 140 8.76 -13.49 4.64
CA SER A 140 9.33 -13.42 5.98
C SER A 140 8.34 -13.10 7.11
N ASN A 141 7.19 -12.46 6.83
CA ASN A 141 6.22 -12.01 7.85
C ASN A 141 4.76 -12.31 7.47
N PRO A 142 4.37 -13.59 7.28
CA PRO A 142 3.06 -13.95 6.73
C PRO A 142 1.86 -13.54 7.59
N ASN A 143 2.07 -13.34 8.90
CA ASN A 143 0.99 -13.10 9.86
C ASN A 143 0.85 -11.64 10.31
N ASP A 144 1.76 -10.74 9.90
CA ASP A 144 1.68 -9.31 10.24
C ASP A 144 0.94 -8.54 9.14
N PHE A 145 -0.37 -8.37 9.31
CA PHE A 145 -1.26 -7.71 8.35
C PHE A 145 -1.23 -6.18 8.42
N MET A 146 -0.50 -5.63 9.40
CA MET A 146 -0.40 -4.17 9.60
C MET A 146 0.89 -3.57 9.05
N LYS A 147 1.77 -4.41 8.49
CA LYS A 147 3.02 -4.01 7.83
C LYS A 147 3.04 -4.55 6.42
N LEU A 148 3.78 -3.89 5.53
CA LEU A 148 4.06 -4.42 4.19
C LEU A 148 4.71 -5.81 4.29
N ALA A 149 4.35 -6.70 3.38
CA ALA A 149 5.00 -7.98 3.22
C ALA A 149 6.49 -7.77 2.90
N LYS A 150 7.32 -8.68 3.40
CA LYS A 150 8.75 -8.69 3.12
C LYS A 150 9.14 -10.04 2.56
N TYR A 151 9.80 -10.02 1.42
CA TYR A 151 10.26 -11.19 0.69
C TYR A 151 11.77 -11.30 0.84
N ILE A 152 12.26 -12.54 0.88
CA ILE A 152 13.69 -12.86 0.95
C ILE A 152 14.00 -13.73 -0.25
N LEU A 153 14.90 -13.28 -1.11
CA LEU A 153 15.45 -14.07 -2.20
C LEU A 153 16.72 -14.76 -1.71
N LYS A 154 16.80 -16.07 -1.92
CA LYS A 154 17.96 -16.89 -1.57
C LYS A 154 18.51 -17.59 -2.80
N GLN A 155 19.82 -17.86 -2.75
CA GLN A 155 20.51 -18.81 -3.62
C GLN A 155 21.35 -19.73 -2.73
N ASN A 156 21.12 -21.04 -2.78
CA ASN A 156 21.87 -22.01 -1.96
C ASN A 156 21.95 -21.60 -0.47
N ASP A 157 20.78 -21.30 0.11
CA ASP A 157 20.59 -20.78 1.48
C ASP A 157 21.24 -19.42 1.82
N THR A 158 21.99 -18.84 0.89
CA THR A 158 22.55 -17.48 1.02
C THR A 158 21.50 -16.46 0.65
N VAL A 159 21.26 -15.49 1.54
CA VAL A 159 20.34 -14.37 1.26
C VAL A 159 20.99 -13.43 0.26
N LEU A 160 20.39 -13.30 -0.91
CA LEU A 160 20.82 -12.35 -1.95
C LEU A 160 20.18 -10.97 -1.74
N PHE A 161 18.89 -10.96 -1.41
CA PHE A 161 18.13 -9.72 -1.27
C PHE A 161 16.97 -9.86 -0.30
N LYS A 162 16.58 -8.73 0.30
CA LYS A 162 15.39 -8.62 1.16
C LYS A 162 14.72 -7.27 0.93
N GLY A 163 13.45 -7.31 0.54
CA GLY A 163 12.66 -6.12 0.25
C GLY A 163 11.17 -6.37 0.31
N ASN A 164 10.38 -5.34 0.06
CA ASN A 164 8.95 -5.47 -0.24
C ASN A 164 8.73 -6.04 -1.67
N PHE A 165 7.49 -6.06 -2.13
CA PHE A 165 7.16 -6.70 -3.41
C PHE A 165 7.78 -5.93 -4.58
N ASP A 166 7.61 -4.61 -4.63
CA ASP A 166 8.14 -3.80 -5.74
C ASP A 166 9.67 -3.81 -5.76
N GLU A 167 10.33 -3.68 -4.61
CA GLU A 167 11.80 -3.76 -4.49
C GLU A 167 12.33 -5.13 -4.95
N MET A 168 11.66 -6.21 -4.54
CA MET A 168 12.05 -7.57 -4.93
C MET A 168 11.86 -7.80 -6.43
N LYS A 169 10.75 -7.32 -6.98
CA LYS A 169 10.44 -7.43 -8.41
C LYS A 169 11.47 -6.67 -9.25
N GLU A 170 11.81 -5.45 -8.85
CA GLU A 170 12.86 -4.65 -9.49
C GLU A 170 14.20 -5.39 -9.47
N PHE A 171 14.62 -5.89 -8.30
CA PHE A 171 15.86 -6.65 -8.16
C PHE A 171 15.92 -7.89 -9.07
N ILE A 172 14.84 -8.68 -9.13
CA ILE A 172 14.77 -9.87 -9.98
C ILE A 172 14.85 -9.49 -11.46
N LEU A 173 14.15 -8.44 -11.89
CA LEU A 173 14.20 -7.97 -13.28
C LEU A 173 15.57 -7.41 -13.67
N GLU A 174 16.29 -6.78 -12.74
CA GLU A 174 17.68 -6.37 -12.94
C GLU A 174 18.62 -7.58 -13.05
N MET A 175 18.41 -8.64 -12.26
CA MET A 175 19.17 -9.87 -12.39
C MET A 175 18.97 -10.53 -13.76
N GLU A 176 17.75 -10.54 -14.29
CA GLU A 176 17.42 -11.08 -15.63
C GLU A 176 18.14 -10.32 -16.75
N LYS A 177 18.19 -8.99 -16.68
CA LYS A 177 18.86 -8.14 -17.69
C LYS A 177 20.38 -8.30 -17.74
N ASN A 178 20.99 -8.75 -16.64
CA ASN A 178 22.43 -8.90 -16.50
C ASN A 178 22.92 -10.34 -16.84
N GLN A 179 22.06 -11.15 -17.48
CA GLN A 179 22.40 -12.46 -18.05
C GLN A 179 22.72 -12.34 -19.54
#